data_AF-A0A1N7CP68-F1
#
_entry.id   AF-A0A1N7CP68-F1
#
_cell.length_a   1.000
_cell.length_b   1.000
_cell.length_c   1.000
_cell.angle_alpha   90.00
_cell.angle_beta   90.00
_cell.angle_gamma   90.00
#
_symmetry.space_group_name_H-M   'P 1'
#
loop_
_entity.id
_entity.type
_entity.pdbx_description
1 polymer ?
#
loop_
_entity_poly.entity_id
_entity_poly.type
_entity_poly.pdbx_seq_one_letter_code
_entity_poly.pdbx_strand_id
1 'polypeptide(L)'
;MLDSLIFIDSLNNRIVTAPSIDPNQLVLYRDPYSNQYTIRLLGIDEELHFAPGTIREIQFGDGTVWDQFAIDQAAMQTQLQQGTSGNDWLWGTEGQDVLLGGAGDDQLVGNGGDDVLDGGAGNDKLDGGAGADTYVLAAGGGSDTIMDGGAYWMEQNR
;
A
#
# COMPACT_ATOMS: atom_id res chain seq x y z
N MET A 1 11.43 7.16 -11.26
CA MET A 1 12.37 7.47 -10.17
C MET A 1 11.68 8.31 -9.13
N LEU A 2 11.54 7.76 -7.95
CA LEU A 2 10.92 8.30 -6.74
C LEU A 2 11.52 9.66 -6.37
N ASP A 3 12.83 9.84 -6.57
CA ASP A 3 13.53 11.11 -6.33
C ASP A 3 13.00 12.30 -7.14
N SER A 4 12.25 12.05 -8.22
CA SER A 4 11.57 13.10 -9.00
C SER A 4 10.15 13.41 -8.52
N LEU A 5 9.60 12.57 -7.64
CA LEU A 5 8.22 12.63 -7.15
C LEU A 5 8.15 12.90 -5.65
N ILE A 6 9.21 12.60 -4.90
CA ILE A 6 9.29 12.80 -3.45
C ILE A 6 10.66 13.42 -3.11
N PHE A 7 10.63 14.43 -2.25
CA PHE A 7 11.82 15.13 -1.74
C PHE A 7 11.85 15.09 -0.21
N ILE A 8 12.99 14.71 0.37
CA ILE A 8 13.23 14.79 1.82
C ILE A 8 13.91 16.12 2.16
N ASP A 9 13.19 16.98 2.86
CA ASP A 9 13.72 18.17 3.51
C ASP A 9 14.26 17.80 4.90
N SER A 10 15.52 17.40 4.95
CA SER A 10 16.20 17.02 6.19
C SER A 10 16.42 18.19 7.16
N LEU A 11 16.32 19.45 6.70
CA LEU A 11 16.47 20.62 7.57
C LEU A 11 15.19 20.84 8.38
N ASN A 12 14.04 20.55 7.79
CA ASN A 12 12.73 20.72 8.40
C ASN A 12 12.08 19.40 8.86
N ASN A 13 12.76 18.27 8.73
CA ASN A 13 12.25 16.93 9.05
C ASN A 13 10.92 16.64 8.32
N ARG A 14 10.89 16.93 7.02
CA ARG A 14 9.67 16.87 6.21
C ARG A 14 9.89 16.13 4.91
N ILE A 15 8.83 15.48 4.43
CA ILE A 15 8.72 14.99 3.06
C ILE A 15 7.79 15.90 2.26
N VAL A 16 8.15 16.21 1.02
CA VAL A 16 7.31 16.97 0.08
C VAL A 16 7.12 16.14 -1.18
N THR A 17 5.88 15.93 -1.61
CA THR A 17 5.57 15.22 -2.85
C THR A 17 5.45 16.19 -4.03
N ALA A 18 5.56 15.66 -5.25
CA ALA A 18 5.34 16.42 -6.46
C ALA A 18 3.87 16.90 -6.56
N PRO A 19 3.60 17.98 -7.33
CA PRO A 19 2.25 18.55 -7.45
C PRO A 19 1.16 17.58 -7.92
N SER A 20 1.54 16.48 -8.58
CA SER A 20 0.63 15.45 -9.08
C SER A 20 0.40 14.30 -8.11
N ILE A 21 0.94 14.37 -6.90
CA ILE A 21 0.89 13.28 -5.90
C ILE A 21 0.01 13.71 -4.72
N ASP A 22 -1.12 13.03 -4.58
CA ASP A 22 -2.05 13.14 -3.45
C ASP A 22 -1.93 11.94 -2.48
N PRO A 23 -2.59 11.98 -1.31
CA PRO A 23 -2.49 10.92 -0.31
C PRO A 23 -2.92 9.52 -0.77
N ASN A 24 -3.84 9.41 -1.73
CA ASN A 24 -4.35 8.11 -2.20
C ASN A 24 -3.40 7.42 -3.17
N GLN A 25 -2.33 8.11 -3.58
CA GLN A 25 -1.33 7.58 -4.51
C GLN A 25 -0.10 7.01 -3.79
N LEU A 26 -0.12 6.96 -2.47
CA LEU A 26 0.93 6.35 -1.69
C LEU A 26 0.36 5.45 -0.60
N VAL A 27 1.19 4.50 -0.18
CA VAL A 27 0.99 3.75 1.06
C VAL A 27 2.12 4.08 2.01
N LEU A 28 1.77 4.14 3.29
CA LEU A 28 2.70 4.31 4.39
C LEU A 28 2.45 3.17 5.38
N TYR A 29 3.46 2.32 5.55
CA TYR A 29 3.39 1.20 6.47
C TYR A 29 4.67 1.08 7.28
N ARG A 30 4.60 0.37 8.40
CA ARG A 30 5.76 -0.02 9.18
C ARG A 30 6.26 -1.39 8.74
N ASP A 31 7.50 -1.45 8.28
CA ASP A 31 8.17 -2.71 8.00
C ASP A 31 8.40 -3.49 9.33
N PRO A 32 7.88 -4.72 9.45
CA PRO A 32 7.98 -5.49 10.69
C PRO A 32 9.40 -6.00 10.97
N TYR A 33 10.25 -6.12 9.96
CA TYR A 33 11.61 -6.64 10.07
C TYR A 33 12.63 -5.55 10.38
N SER A 34 12.49 -4.38 9.75
CA SER A 34 13.43 -3.27 9.92
C SER A 34 12.98 -2.24 10.97
N ASN A 35 11.70 -2.25 11.37
CA ASN A 35 11.09 -1.20 12.20
C ASN A 35 11.23 0.21 11.58
N GLN A 36 11.38 0.29 10.26
CA GLN A 36 11.33 1.55 9.53
C GLN A 36 9.91 1.81 9.04
N TYR A 37 9.60 3.08 8.85
CA TYR A 37 8.46 3.48 8.03
C TYR A 37 8.88 3.47 6.57
N THR A 38 8.01 2.93 5.74
CA THR A 38 8.20 2.83 4.30
C THR A 38 7.08 3.58 3.61
N ILE A 39 7.45 4.49 2.71
CA ILE A 39 6.53 5.09 1.74
C ILE A 39 6.77 4.41 0.40
N ARG A 40 5.69 3.95 -0.21
CA ARG A 40 5.67 3.48 -1.59
C ARG A 40 4.63 4.29 -2.36
N LEU A 41 4.99 4.83 -3.52
CA LEU A 41 3.97 5.34 -4.44
C LEU A 41 3.37 4.15 -5.20
N LEU A 42 2.06 4.19 -5.40
CA LEU A 42 1.37 3.13 -6.12
C LEU A 42 1.81 3.11 -7.59
N GLY A 43 2.06 1.90 -8.12
CA GLY A 43 2.49 1.69 -9.50
C GLY A 43 3.98 1.92 -9.76
N ILE A 44 4.80 2.08 -8.71
CA ILE A 44 6.26 2.03 -8.81
C ILE A 44 6.85 1.10 -7.75
N ASP A 45 8.00 0.50 -8.07
CA ASP A 45 8.71 -0.44 -7.19
C ASP A 45 9.72 0.27 -6.26
N GLU A 46 9.78 1.60 -6.31
CA GLU A 46 10.72 2.37 -5.51
C GLU A 46 10.09 2.75 -4.16
N GLU A 47 10.84 2.49 -3.09
CA GLU A 47 10.43 2.72 -1.72
C GLU A 47 11.33 3.77 -1.05
N LEU A 48 10.75 4.56 -0.16
CA LEU A 48 11.47 5.46 0.73
C LEU A 48 11.35 4.98 2.16
N HIS A 49 12.49 4.73 2.80
CA HIS A 49 12.53 4.31 4.21
C HIS A 49 13.04 5.40 5.13
N PHE A 50 12.42 5.54 6.30
CA PHE A 50 12.86 6.45 7.35
C PHE A 50 12.52 5.89 8.74
N ALA A 51 13.26 6.32 9.76
CA ALA A 51 13.00 5.86 11.12
C ALA A 51 11.78 6.60 11.72
N PRO A 52 10.95 5.92 12.53
CA PRO A 52 9.84 6.57 13.24
C PRO A 52 10.29 7.81 14.01
N GLY A 53 9.50 8.89 13.95
CA GLY A 53 9.79 10.16 14.63
C GLY A 53 10.87 11.04 13.98
N THR A 54 11.48 10.62 12.87
CA THR A 54 12.45 11.46 12.13
C THR A 54 11.81 12.42 11.15
N ILE A 55 10.64 12.06 10.60
CA ILE A 55 9.82 12.90 9.72
C ILE A 55 8.57 13.32 10.48
N ARG A 56 8.35 14.63 10.59
CA ARG A 56 7.26 15.27 11.34
C ARG A 56 6.12 15.75 10.46
N GLU A 57 6.34 15.81 9.15
CA GLU A 57 5.38 16.34 8.20
C GLU A 57 5.54 15.63 6.84
N ILE A 58 4.43 15.30 6.19
CA ILE A 58 4.37 14.99 4.76
C ILE A 58 3.44 16.02 4.11
N GLN A 59 3.98 16.82 3.19
CA GLN A 59 3.22 17.78 2.40
C GLN A 59 2.95 17.21 1.02
N PHE A 60 1.67 17.15 0.65
CA PHE A 60 1.21 16.62 -0.63
C PHE A 60 1.00 17.72 -1.67
N GLY A 61 0.99 17.32 -2.95
CA GLY A 61 0.83 18.23 -4.09
C GLY A 61 -0.55 18.89 -4.16
N ASP A 62 -1.58 18.22 -3.64
CA ASP A 62 -2.95 18.73 -3.49
C ASP A 62 -3.10 19.75 -2.34
N GLY A 63 -2.04 19.96 -1.55
CA GLY A 63 -2.02 20.82 -0.38
C GLY A 63 -2.40 20.12 0.92
N THR A 64 -2.73 18.82 0.88
CA THR A 64 -2.91 18.01 2.09
C THR A 64 -1.60 17.95 2.87
N VAL A 65 -1.69 17.97 4.19
CA VAL A 65 -0.54 17.85 5.08
C VAL A 65 -0.84 16.78 6.13
N TRP A 66 0.06 15.81 6.24
CA TRP A 66 0.08 14.87 7.37
C TRP A 66 1.10 15.35 8.38
N ASP A 67 0.66 15.54 9.63
CA ASP A 67 1.56 15.77 10.75
C ASP A 67 2.13 14.44 11.29
N GLN A 68 3.05 14.51 12.25
CA GLN A 68 3.64 13.32 12.88
C GLN A 68 2.59 12.33 13.36
N PHE A 69 1.47 12.81 13.92
CA PHE A 69 0.44 11.92 14.44
C PHE A 69 -0.26 11.17 13.32
N ALA A 70 -0.62 11.84 12.22
CA ALA A 70 -1.20 11.21 11.05
C ALA A 70 -0.24 10.19 10.40
N ILE A 71 1.05 10.53 10.31
CA ILE A 71 2.10 9.62 9.80
C ILE A 71 2.16 8.36 10.67
N ASP A 72 2.25 8.53 11.99
CA ASP A 72 2.35 7.40 12.92
C ASP A 72 1.09 6.53 12.89
N GLN A 73 -0.11 7.13 12.77
CA GLN A 73 -1.37 6.39 12.66
C GLN A 73 -1.43 5.57 11.37
N ALA A 74 -1.17 6.19 10.22
CA ALA A 74 -1.20 5.50 8.93
C ALA A 74 -0.22 4.32 8.90
N ALA A 75 1.01 4.53 9.37
CA ALA A 75 2.04 3.49 9.42
C ALA A 75 1.71 2.32 10.36
N MET A 76 0.94 2.58 11.43
CA MET A 76 0.61 1.58 12.46
C MET A 76 -0.71 0.86 12.21
N GLN A 77 -1.61 1.44 11.41
CA GLN A 77 -2.87 0.84 11.01
C GLN A 77 -2.70 -0.09 9.81
N THR A 78 -1.74 0.21 8.94
CA THR A 78 -1.47 -0.56 7.73
C THR A 78 -0.62 -1.79 8.04
N GLN A 79 -1.13 -2.98 7.72
CA GLN A 79 -0.38 -4.22 7.80
C GLN A 79 0.21 -4.60 6.43
N LEU A 80 1.50 -4.98 6.40
CA LEU A 80 2.16 -5.43 5.17
C LEU A 80 2.16 -6.96 5.08
N GLN A 81 1.80 -7.49 3.92
CA GLN A 81 2.14 -8.85 3.51
C GLN A 81 2.82 -8.83 2.15
N GLN A 82 3.93 -9.55 2.06
CA GLN A 82 4.74 -9.59 0.86
C GLN A 82 5.01 -11.05 0.48
N GLY A 83 4.70 -11.38 -0.76
CA GLY A 83 5.03 -12.63 -1.41
C GLY A 83 6.47 -12.65 -1.89
N THR A 84 6.72 -13.48 -2.88
CA THR A 84 8.04 -13.85 -3.37
C THR A 84 8.12 -13.64 -4.89
N SER A 85 8.95 -14.42 -5.56
CA SER A 85 9.01 -14.44 -7.02
C SER A 85 8.36 -15.69 -7.63
N GLY A 86 7.59 -16.42 -6.84
CA GLY A 86 6.78 -17.56 -7.29
C GLY A 86 5.32 -17.34 -6.90
N ASN A 87 4.48 -18.32 -7.24
CA ASN A 87 3.04 -18.21 -7.01
C ASN A 87 2.72 -18.27 -5.51
N ASP A 88 2.19 -17.17 -4.98
CA ASP A 88 1.92 -16.96 -3.58
C ASP A 88 0.43 -16.79 -3.28
N TRP A 89 0.05 -17.14 -2.05
CA TRP A 89 -1.29 -16.95 -1.51
C TRP A 89 -1.21 -16.04 -0.29
N LEU A 90 -1.75 -14.82 -0.41
CA LEU A 90 -1.73 -13.79 0.61
C LEU A 90 -3.17 -13.51 1.09
N TRP A 91 -3.34 -13.35 2.41
CA TRP A 91 -4.63 -13.06 3.04
C TRP A 91 -4.49 -11.92 4.03
N GLY A 92 -5.08 -10.77 3.69
CA GLY A 92 -5.23 -9.61 4.55
C GLY A 92 -6.07 -9.90 5.80
N THR A 93 -6.30 -8.85 6.57
CA THR A 93 -6.98 -8.89 7.86
C THR A 93 -8.38 -8.28 7.72
N GLU A 94 -9.01 -7.90 8.84
CA GLU A 94 -10.25 -7.12 8.81
C GLU A 94 -9.97 -5.61 8.90
N GLY A 95 -8.69 -5.22 8.83
CA GLY A 95 -8.23 -3.84 8.80
C GLY A 95 -7.45 -3.56 7.51
N GLN A 96 -6.89 -2.35 7.40
CA GLN A 96 -6.16 -1.94 6.20
C GLN A 96 -4.88 -2.75 6.01
N ASP A 97 -4.78 -3.43 4.87
CA ASP A 97 -3.61 -4.20 4.45
C ASP A 97 -2.98 -3.66 3.16
N VAL A 98 -1.68 -3.92 3.01
CA VAL A 98 -0.93 -3.79 1.76
C VAL A 98 -0.44 -5.19 1.41
N LEU A 99 -1.01 -5.76 0.34
CA LEU A 99 -0.69 -7.09 -0.18
C LEU A 99 0.14 -6.94 -1.45
N LEU A 100 1.39 -7.39 -1.40
CA LEU A 100 2.34 -7.33 -2.51
C LEU A 100 2.67 -8.76 -2.96
N GLY A 101 2.14 -9.20 -4.11
CA GLY A 101 2.35 -10.55 -4.66
C GLY A 101 3.80 -10.79 -5.09
N GLY A 102 4.30 -9.91 -5.95
CA GLY A 102 5.69 -9.94 -6.40
C GLY A 102 5.77 -10.44 -7.83
N ALA A 103 6.35 -11.61 -8.06
CA ALA A 103 6.29 -12.23 -9.38
C ALA A 103 5.73 -13.64 -9.26
N GLY A 104 5.07 -14.15 -10.29
CA GLY A 104 4.34 -15.42 -10.24
C GLY A 104 2.84 -15.18 -10.45
N ASP A 105 2.08 -16.25 -10.64
CA ASP A 105 0.60 -16.13 -10.69
C ASP A 105 0.06 -16.22 -9.25
N ASP A 106 -0.26 -15.07 -8.67
CA ASP A 106 -0.57 -14.93 -7.24
C ASP A 106 -2.08 -14.89 -6.96
N GLN A 107 -2.45 -15.17 -5.70
CA GLN A 107 -3.80 -14.94 -5.19
C GLN A 107 -3.74 -14.09 -3.93
N LEU A 108 -4.31 -12.89 -4.01
CA LEU A 108 -4.36 -11.90 -2.93
C LEU A 108 -5.82 -11.72 -2.52
N VAL A 109 -6.09 -11.81 -1.21
CA VAL A 109 -7.43 -11.60 -0.64
C VAL A 109 -7.34 -10.58 0.49
N GLY A 110 -7.94 -9.40 0.33
CA GLY A 110 -7.96 -8.32 1.32
C GLY A 110 -8.78 -8.65 2.57
N ASN A 111 -9.93 -9.30 2.38
CA ASN A 111 -10.97 -9.58 3.37
C ASN A 111 -11.78 -8.33 3.76
N GLY A 112 -11.34 -7.52 4.71
CA GLY A 112 -12.08 -6.34 5.14
C GLY A 112 -11.15 -5.21 5.49
N GLY A 113 -11.59 -3.96 5.30
CA GLY A 113 -10.72 -2.80 5.40
C GLY A 113 -10.51 -2.16 4.03
N ASP A 114 -9.81 -1.03 4.00
CA ASP A 114 -9.48 -0.35 2.75
C ASP A 114 -8.09 -0.82 2.29
N ASP A 115 -8.06 -1.85 1.44
CA ASP A 115 -6.83 -2.57 1.13
C ASP A 115 -6.12 -2.06 -0.12
N VAL A 116 -4.80 -2.28 -0.19
CA VAL A 116 -4.01 -2.08 -1.41
C VAL A 116 -3.48 -3.42 -1.90
N LEU A 117 -3.91 -3.84 -3.08
CA LEU A 117 -3.52 -5.10 -3.71
C LEU A 117 -2.66 -4.83 -4.94
N ASP A 118 -1.41 -5.25 -4.89
CA ASP A 118 -0.45 -5.22 -6.00
C ASP A 118 0.00 -6.64 -6.30
N GLY A 119 -0.54 -7.23 -7.37
CA GLY A 119 -0.15 -8.58 -7.80
C GLY A 119 1.29 -8.65 -8.29
N GLY A 120 1.81 -7.54 -8.83
CA GLY A 120 3.12 -7.50 -9.46
C GLY A 120 3.08 -8.13 -10.86
N ALA A 121 3.98 -9.07 -11.15
CA ALA A 121 4.14 -9.66 -12.47
C ALA A 121 3.66 -11.12 -12.54
N GLY A 122 2.65 -11.39 -13.36
CA GLY A 122 2.05 -12.72 -13.52
C GLY A 122 0.64 -12.63 -14.06
N ASN A 123 -0.21 -13.60 -13.78
CA ASN A 123 -1.64 -13.45 -13.99
C ASN A 123 -2.33 -13.67 -12.66
N ASP A 124 -2.62 -12.57 -11.99
CA ASP A 124 -2.98 -12.61 -10.58
C ASP A 124 -4.49 -12.66 -10.37
N LYS A 125 -4.88 -13.12 -9.19
CA LYS A 125 -6.25 -13.04 -8.69
C LYS A 125 -6.28 -12.13 -7.49
N LEU A 126 -6.92 -10.98 -7.64
CA LEU A 126 -6.99 -9.96 -6.61
C LEU A 126 -8.43 -9.85 -6.13
N ASP A 127 -8.70 -10.25 -4.89
CA ASP A 127 -9.99 -10.13 -4.22
C ASP A 127 -9.89 -9.07 -3.13
N GLY A 128 -10.58 -7.93 -3.29
CA GLY A 128 -10.52 -6.84 -2.30
C GLY A 128 -11.29 -7.17 -1.03
N GLY A 129 -12.37 -7.94 -1.16
CA GLY A 129 -13.29 -8.15 -0.05
C GLY A 129 -14.15 -6.91 0.21
N ALA A 130 -14.22 -6.48 1.47
CA ALA A 130 -15.11 -5.41 1.93
C ALA A 130 -14.35 -4.15 2.32
N GLY A 131 -14.55 -3.07 1.57
CA GLY A 131 -14.04 -1.75 1.91
C GLY A 131 -13.83 -0.95 0.64
N ALA A 132 -13.06 0.12 0.73
CA ALA A 132 -12.61 0.88 -0.43
C ALA A 132 -11.21 0.40 -0.83
N ASP A 133 -11.17 -0.62 -1.67
CA ASP A 133 -9.93 -1.26 -2.08
C ASP A 133 -9.28 -0.55 -3.28
N THR A 134 -7.96 -0.63 -3.35
CA THR A 134 -7.13 -0.10 -4.42
C THR A 134 -6.33 -1.21 -5.07
N TYR A 135 -6.50 -1.38 -6.38
CA TYR A 135 -5.78 -2.36 -7.18
C TYR A 135 -4.68 -1.69 -8.00
N VAL A 136 -3.43 -2.09 -7.79
CA VAL A 136 -2.29 -1.58 -8.53
C VAL A 136 -2.07 -2.42 -9.77
N LEU A 137 -2.22 -1.80 -10.94
CA LEU A 137 -1.98 -2.45 -12.23
C LEU A 137 -0.79 -1.78 -12.93
N ALA A 138 0.28 -2.54 -13.13
CA ALA A 138 1.51 -2.05 -13.75
C ALA A 138 1.68 -2.56 -15.19
N ALA A 139 2.42 -1.80 -16.00
CA ALA A 139 2.80 -2.24 -17.33
C ALA A 139 3.72 -3.48 -17.22
N GLY A 140 3.33 -4.58 -17.86
CA GLY A 140 4.04 -5.85 -17.73
C GLY A 140 3.62 -6.68 -16.51
N GLY A 141 2.61 -6.23 -15.76
CA GLY A 141 2.01 -6.99 -14.66
C GLY A 141 1.27 -8.25 -15.13
N GLY A 142 0.79 -8.25 -16.37
CA GLY A 142 0.18 -9.41 -17.03
C GLY A 142 -1.35 -9.31 -17.10
N SER A 143 -2.06 -10.43 -16.97
CA SER A 143 -3.53 -10.48 -17.17
C SER A 143 -4.26 -10.86 -15.89
N ASP A 144 -4.57 -9.86 -15.09
CA ASP A 144 -5.14 -10.08 -13.76
C ASP A 144 -6.66 -10.22 -13.78
N THR A 145 -7.17 -10.95 -12.79
CA THR A 145 -8.59 -11.04 -12.47
C THR A 145 -8.85 -10.32 -11.16
N ILE A 146 -9.60 -9.21 -11.23
CA ILE A 146 -10.05 -8.48 -10.04
C ILE A 146 -11.47 -8.92 -9.69
N MET A 147 -11.65 -9.27 -8.42
CA MET A 147 -12.94 -9.50 -7.79
C MET A 147 -13.11 -8.45 -6.70
N ASP A 148 -14.08 -7.57 -6.88
CA ASP A 148 -14.44 -6.56 -5.91
C ASP A 148 -15.93 -6.66 -5.71
N GLY A 149 -16.31 -7.05 -4.50
CA GLY A 149 -17.66 -7.50 -4.20
C GLY A 149 -17.75 -7.73 -2.71
N GLY A 150 -17.92 -6.63 -1.98
CA GLY A 150 -18.11 -6.57 -0.53
C GLY A 150 -18.71 -7.85 0.01
N ALA A 151 -17.93 -8.51 0.88
CA ALA A 151 -18.20 -9.79 1.53
C ALA A 151 -19.54 -10.41 1.13
N TYR A 152 -19.49 -11.53 0.40
CA TYR A 152 -20.60 -12.49 0.41
C TYR A 152 -20.75 -13.03 1.84
N TRP A 153 -21.31 -12.21 2.73
CA TRP A 153 -21.89 -12.63 3.98
C TRP A 153 -23.01 -13.58 3.58
N MET A 154 -22.68 -14.87 3.57
CA MET A 154 -23.69 -15.88 3.69
C MET A 154 -24.39 -15.62 5.02
N GLU A 155 -25.52 -14.94 4.94
CA GLU A 155 -26.62 -15.02 5.88
C GLU A 155 -27.12 -16.48 5.89
N GLN A 156 -26.28 -17.37 6.41
CA GLN A 156 -26.56 -18.76 6.73
C GLN A 156 -25.79 -19.08 8.00
N ASN A 157 -26.27 -18.54 9.12
CA ASN A 157 -26.80 -19.37 10.20
C ASN A 157 -27.42 -18.48 11.28
N ARG A 158 -28.73 -18.70 11.45
CA ARG A 158 -29.58 -18.23 12.55
C ARG A 158 -29.02 -18.55 13.92
#